data_AF-A0A7C5XFR0-F1
#
_entry.id   AF-A0A7C5XFR0-F1
#
_cell.length_a   1.000
_cell.length_b   1.000
_cell.length_c   1.000
_cell.angle_alpha   90.00
_cell.angle_beta   90.00
_cell.angle_gamma   90.00
#
_symmetry.space_group_name_H-M   'P 1'
#
loop_
_entity.id
_entity.type
_entity.pdbx_description
1 polymer ?
#
loop_
_entity_poly.entity_id
_entity_poly.type
_entity_poly.pdbx_seq_one_letter_code
_entity_poly.pdbx_strand_id
1 'polypeptide(L)'
;MSTKNLQTHLVELEQLHPHEEVDLNHLKELIQQIASDGVLKYAIVADCKTNVILDGEHRYTALKNLGCKRIPVVYVDYNSPNIEVQAWRENYRLTKRDVIEAALSGKRLPPKTSRHMVRNSDVLVHISTIEQKVDVPLEVLKSELTYVPLETVKTAMQVDLKDTLQVYARFLKTETVDTPLVLDRKTKVLLDGYEAFQALELLSVRIVPAFKVDINKVEVKAAEGLTKEAIIKAAIEGVKLPPKSFTIMGGEVRISIPLKKLRGTERHDVKTLRVYSGSLELLLGGWPTPLVKLNSLSTNGRSVWAKLEGYNPFSNSVKDRIAWYMIKEAMEKGEFKHILYEATSTNTGIALTSVANILGAKVKLYIPMTVQRTSDIYLKVLGAKVVRLPISLTVEAISQVDAEAKAHGAAHLNQFENDANFKAHLKHTAREIDQQLTSLGLKPTCVVGGLGTSGHMSAISLYFKTKYGDEVKIVGVQPAKNEVIPGIRRIETGMKWIQWTTFDQIVDVTQREAIEAAINIARKEGLLVGLSSGAVVHAFQKIAQEKGVYVLIFPDSGYKYAEQFEKYFENEPSNGQN
;
A
#
# COMPACT_ATOMS: atom_id res chain seq x y z
N MET A 1 4.57 31.89 13.23
CA MET A 1 4.21 30.46 12.97
C MET A 1 4.46 30.17 11.51
N SER A 2 5.11 29.05 11.14
CA SER A 2 5.16 28.64 9.74
C SER A 2 3.76 28.20 9.31
N THR A 3 3.04 29.07 8.58
CA THR A 3 1.69 28.81 8.05
C THR A 3 1.68 27.68 7.01
N LYS A 4 2.86 27.20 6.57
CA LYS A 4 3.03 26.17 5.52
C LYS A 4 2.57 24.75 5.91
N ASN A 5 2.24 24.47 7.17
CA ASN A 5 1.92 23.10 7.65
C ASN A 5 0.56 22.94 8.33
N LEU A 6 -0.33 23.93 8.26
CA LEU A 6 -1.69 23.76 8.78
C LEU A 6 -2.47 22.77 7.89
N GLN A 7 -3.22 21.86 8.50
CA GLN A 7 -4.05 20.88 7.78
C GLN A 7 -5.53 21.19 8.02
N THR A 8 -6.34 21.00 6.98
CA THR A 8 -7.79 21.12 7.10
C THR A 8 -8.41 19.76 7.43
N HIS A 9 -9.26 19.74 8.46
CA HIS A 9 -9.98 18.55 8.91
C HIS A 9 -11.48 18.73 8.69
N LEU A 10 -12.16 17.66 8.27
CA LEU A 10 -13.62 17.64 8.19
C LEU A 10 -14.18 17.27 9.57
N VAL A 11 -14.90 18.21 10.19
CA VAL A 11 -15.38 18.09 11.57
C VAL A 11 -16.90 18.14 11.59
N GLU A 12 -17.53 17.38 12.49
CA GLU A 12 -18.99 17.49 12.72
C GLU A 12 -19.32 18.86 13.31
N LEU A 13 -20.34 19.53 12.78
CA LEU A 13 -20.76 20.86 13.25
C LEU A 13 -21.14 20.86 14.73
N GLU A 14 -21.62 19.74 15.26
CA GLU A 14 -22.00 19.58 16.67
C GLU A 14 -20.80 19.61 17.63
N GLN A 15 -19.58 19.36 17.13
CA GLN A 15 -18.36 19.40 17.94
C GLN A 15 -17.79 20.81 18.10
N LEU A 16 -18.28 21.78 17.31
CA LEU A 16 -17.76 23.14 17.29
C LEU A 16 -18.59 24.06 18.19
N HIS A 17 -17.90 24.99 18.84
CA HIS A 17 -18.50 25.91 19.79
C HIS A 17 -18.42 27.35 19.27
N PRO A 18 -19.53 27.89 18.73
CA PRO A 18 -19.59 29.29 18.35
C PRO A 18 -19.63 30.20 19.59
N HIS A 19 -18.81 31.25 19.63
CA HIS A 19 -18.76 32.24 20.71
C HIS A 19 -19.49 33.54 20.38
N GLU A 20 -19.86 33.76 19.12
CA GLU A 20 -20.53 35.00 18.66
C GLU A 20 -21.88 34.74 17.99
N GLU A 21 -22.78 35.72 18.10
CA GLU A 21 -23.98 35.80 17.28
C GLU A 21 -23.61 36.23 15.84
N VAL A 22 -24.45 35.85 14.88
CA VAL A 22 -24.27 36.18 13.46
C VAL A 22 -25.18 37.32 13.03
N ASP A 23 -24.71 38.16 12.11
CA ASP A 23 -25.55 39.16 11.47
C ASP A 23 -26.54 38.48 10.51
N LEU A 24 -27.84 38.72 10.73
CA LEU A 24 -28.90 38.00 10.01
C LEU A 24 -28.99 38.37 8.53
N ASN A 25 -28.61 39.59 8.14
CA ASN A 25 -28.66 40.01 6.73
C ASN A 25 -27.52 39.35 5.96
N HIS A 26 -26.29 39.45 6.49
CA HIS A 26 -25.12 38.81 5.92
C HIS A 26 -25.27 37.27 5.89
N LEU A 27 -25.86 36.67 6.92
CA LEU A 27 -26.15 35.24 6.94
C LEU A 27 -27.05 34.81 5.79
N LYS A 28 -28.12 35.56 5.48
CA LYS A 28 -29.05 35.24 4.38
C LYS A 28 -28.34 35.28 3.02
N GLU A 29 -27.54 36.31 2.78
CA GLU A 29 -26.75 36.45 1.54
C GLU A 29 -25.75 35.29 1.41
N LEU A 30 -25.04 34.95 2.48
CA LEU A 30 -24.07 33.86 2.49
C LEU A 30 -24.72 32.49 2.26
N ILE A 31 -25.91 32.23 2.82
CA ILE A 31 -26.68 31.00 2.56
C ILE A 31 -27.01 30.89 1.07
N GLN A 32 -27.51 31.96 0.45
CA GLN A 32 -27.83 31.98 -0.97
C GLN A 32 -26.59 31.79 -1.84
N GLN A 33 -25.49 32.45 -1.49
CA GLN A 33 -24.22 32.33 -2.20
C GLN A 33 -23.69 30.89 -2.15
N ILE A 34 -23.59 30.30 -0.95
CA ILE A 34 -23.08 28.93 -0.79
C ILE A 34 -24.00 27.91 -1.49
N ALA A 35 -25.33 28.11 -1.42
CA ALA A 35 -26.28 27.24 -2.12
C ALA A 35 -26.15 27.33 -3.64
N SER A 36 -25.94 28.54 -4.17
CA SER A 36 -25.73 28.79 -5.61
C SER A 36 -24.41 28.23 -6.10
N ASP A 37 -23.33 28.46 -5.35
CA ASP A 37 -21.99 27.93 -5.64
C ASP A 37 -21.96 26.39 -5.56
N GLY A 38 -22.83 25.77 -4.75
CA GLY A 38 -22.88 24.32 -4.52
C GLY A 38 -21.68 23.77 -3.73
N VAL A 39 -20.72 24.62 -3.36
CA VAL A 39 -19.49 24.29 -2.64
C VAL A 39 -19.23 25.28 -1.51
N LEU A 40 -18.54 24.83 -0.47
CA LEU A 40 -17.89 25.73 0.49
C LEU A 40 -16.46 26.02 0.03
N LYS A 41 -16.17 27.27 -0.30
CA LYS A 41 -14.88 27.69 -0.87
C LYS A 41 -13.73 27.67 0.14
N TYR A 42 -13.96 28.09 1.38
CA TYR A 42 -12.92 28.25 2.41
C TYR A 42 -13.29 27.59 3.73
N ALA A 43 -12.30 26.91 4.33
CA ALA A 43 -12.39 26.35 5.68
C ALA A 43 -12.54 27.44 6.76
N ILE A 44 -13.14 27.08 7.89
CA ILE A 44 -13.17 27.94 9.07
C ILE A 44 -11.91 27.73 9.93
N VAL A 45 -11.66 28.60 10.91
CA VAL A 45 -10.55 28.44 11.86
C VAL A 45 -11.12 28.15 13.24
N ALA A 46 -10.60 27.13 13.93
CA ALA A 46 -11.02 26.81 15.29
C ALA A 46 -9.83 26.45 16.19
N ASP A 47 -10.03 26.54 17.50
CA ASP A 47 -9.06 26.09 18.50
C ASP A 47 -8.98 24.56 18.57
N CYS A 48 -7.77 24.02 18.58
CA CYS A 48 -7.52 22.57 18.59
C CYS A 48 -7.86 21.88 19.92
N LYS A 49 -7.93 22.63 21.03
CA LYS A 49 -8.19 22.08 22.37
C LYS A 49 -9.67 22.15 22.73
N THR A 50 -10.31 23.27 22.39
CA THR A 50 -11.68 23.58 22.83
C THR A 50 -12.71 23.52 21.71
N ASN A 51 -12.31 23.38 20.44
CA ASN A 51 -13.18 23.47 19.27
C ASN A 51 -13.98 24.78 19.15
N VAL A 52 -13.52 25.84 19.83
CA VAL A 52 -14.10 27.17 19.73
C VAL A 52 -13.78 27.76 18.36
N ILE A 53 -14.80 28.28 17.68
CA ILE A 53 -14.64 28.91 16.36
C ILE A 53 -13.92 30.25 16.54
N LEU A 54 -12.84 30.48 15.82
CA LEU A 54 -12.08 31.74 15.87
C LEU A 54 -12.39 32.63 14.68
N ASP A 55 -12.64 32.02 13.52
CA ASP A 55 -13.19 32.69 12.35
C ASP A 55 -14.14 31.74 11.62
N GLY A 56 -15.24 32.28 11.09
CA GLY A 56 -16.16 31.52 10.24
C GLY A 56 -17.54 31.27 10.84
N GLU A 57 -17.94 32.00 11.87
CA GLU A 57 -19.27 31.91 12.53
C GLU A 57 -20.46 31.96 11.56
N HIS A 58 -20.39 32.87 10.59
CA HIS A 58 -21.42 33.00 9.55
C HIS A 58 -21.47 31.77 8.65
N ARG A 59 -20.31 31.20 8.28
CA ARG A 59 -20.22 29.96 7.47
C ARG A 59 -20.74 28.76 8.26
N TYR A 60 -20.33 28.62 9.52
CA TYR A 60 -20.84 27.59 10.43
C TYR A 60 -22.37 27.62 10.49
N THR A 61 -22.94 28.80 10.76
CA THR A 61 -24.40 28.96 10.88
C THR A 61 -25.11 28.77 9.54
N ALA A 62 -24.53 29.26 8.44
CA ALA A 62 -25.08 29.07 7.09
C ALA A 62 -25.16 27.59 6.71
N LEU A 63 -24.09 26.82 6.96
CA LEU A 63 -24.06 25.39 6.68
C LEU A 63 -25.05 24.60 7.53
N LYS A 64 -25.21 24.98 8.81
CA LYS A 64 -26.23 24.40 9.69
C LYS A 64 -27.64 24.63 9.13
N ASN A 65 -27.94 25.84 8.64
CA ASN A 65 -29.22 26.16 7.99
C ASN A 65 -29.43 25.42 6.66
N LEU A 66 -28.34 25.16 5.93
CA LEU A 66 -28.38 24.36 4.70
C LEU A 66 -28.50 22.85 4.96
N GLY A 67 -28.57 22.41 6.22
CA GLY A 67 -28.69 21.01 6.61
C GLY A 67 -27.39 20.21 6.46
N CYS A 68 -26.24 20.89 6.41
CA CYS A 68 -24.95 20.23 6.43
C CYS A 68 -24.70 19.64 7.83
N LYS A 69 -23.89 18.58 7.89
CA LYS A 69 -23.49 17.92 9.13
C LYS A 69 -22.05 18.24 9.51
N ARG A 70 -21.22 18.57 8.52
CA ARG A 70 -19.79 18.83 8.69
C ARG A 70 -19.34 20.15 8.10
N ILE A 71 -18.19 20.60 8.55
CA ILE A 71 -17.48 21.77 8.02
C ILE A 71 -15.97 21.52 8.02
N PRO A 72 -15.22 21.95 6.99
CA PRO A 72 -13.76 21.93 7.00
C PRO A 72 -13.21 22.99 7.97
N VAL A 73 -12.29 22.57 8.83
CA VAL A 73 -11.71 23.35 9.92
C VAL A 73 -10.18 23.32 9.83
N VAL A 74 -9.56 24.49 9.89
CA VAL A 74 -8.13 24.65 10.16
C VAL A 74 -7.95 24.85 11.66
N TYR A 75 -7.28 23.90 12.29
CA TYR A 75 -7.03 23.94 13.73
C TYR A 75 -5.77 24.73 14.08
N VAL A 76 -5.86 25.57 15.10
CA VAL A 76 -4.74 26.31 15.70
C VAL A 76 -4.74 26.16 17.21
N ASP A 77 -3.58 26.30 17.87
CA ASP A 77 -3.55 26.44 19.34
C ASP A 77 -3.87 27.89 19.69
N TYR A 78 -5.11 28.16 20.10
CA TYR A 78 -5.56 29.52 20.39
C TYR A 78 -4.78 30.16 21.53
N ASN A 79 -4.25 29.36 22.46
CA ASN A 79 -3.43 29.84 23.57
C ASN A 79 -1.99 30.20 23.15
N SER A 80 -1.61 29.94 21.90
CA SER A 80 -0.32 30.38 21.35
C SER A 80 -0.13 31.88 21.56
N PRO A 81 1.08 32.34 21.98
CA PRO A 81 1.39 33.77 22.09
C PRO A 81 1.39 34.48 20.72
N ASN A 82 1.40 33.71 19.62
CA ASN A 82 1.31 34.27 18.27
C ASN A 82 -0.12 34.62 17.85
N ILE A 83 -1.13 34.26 18.64
CA ILE A 83 -2.52 34.63 18.38
C ILE A 83 -2.92 35.65 19.42
N GLU A 84 -3.51 36.74 18.99
CA GLU A 84 -4.03 37.82 19.83
C GLU A 84 -5.52 37.98 19.55
N VAL A 85 -6.28 38.40 20.57
CA VAL A 85 -7.67 38.78 20.40
C VAL A 85 -7.80 40.26 20.71
N GLN A 86 -8.47 40.96 19.82
CA GLN A 86 -8.80 42.37 19.94
C GLN A 86 -10.32 42.51 19.89
N ALA A 87 -10.86 43.57 20.49
CA ALA A 87 -12.26 43.90 20.27
C ALA A 87 -12.39 44.78 19.02
N TRP A 88 -13.50 44.66 18.29
CA TRP A 88 -13.81 45.58 17.19
C TRP A 88 -14.21 46.99 17.67
N ARG A 89 -14.62 47.13 18.94
CA ARG A 89 -15.09 48.37 19.53
C ARG A 89 -14.02 48.92 20.48
N GLU A 90 -13.65 50.20 20.31
CA GLU A 90 -12.51 50.82 21.03
C GLU A 90 -12.63 50.79 22.56
N ASN A 91 -13.85 50.71 23.10
CA ASN A 91 -14.12 50.71 24.55
C ASN A 91 -14.43 49.32 25.14
N TYR A 92 -14.14 48.24 24.42
CA TYR A 92 -14.44 46.88 24.87
C TYR A 92 -13.14 46.09 25.09
N ARG A 93 -12.89 45.65 26.32
CA ARG A 93 -11.73 44.81 26.62
C ARG A 93 -12.15 43.34 26.54
N LEU A 94 -11.56 42.61 25.61
CA LEU A 94 -11.84 41.20 25.38
C LEU A 94 -10.55 40.38 25.57
N THR A 95 -10.64 39.28 26.32
CA THR A 95 -9.56 38.32 26.49
C THR A 95 -9.90 36.99 25.83
N LYS A 96 -8.87 36.15 25.58
CA LYS A 96 -9.09 34.80 25.04
C LYS A 96 -9.97 33.95 25.94
N ARG A 97 -9.88 34.15 27.26
CA ARG A 97 -10.70 33.45 28.24
C ARG A 97 -12.17 33.80 28.07
N ASP A 98 -12.48 35.08 27.87
CA ASP A 98 -13.86 35.54 27.66
C ASP A 98 -14.47 34.90 26.40
N VAL A 99 -13.69 34.77 25.33
CA VAL A 99 -14.10 34.09 24.08
C VAL A 99 -14.42 32.61 24.33
N ILE A 100 -13.51 31.89 25.01
CA ILE A 100 -13.71 30.47 25.32
C ILE A 100 -14.92 30.30 26.25
N GLU A 101 -15.07 31.14 27.26
CA GLU A 101 -16.20 31.09 28.21
C GLU A 101 -17.53 31.38 27.53
N ALA A 102 -17.59 32.36 26.62
CA ALA A 102 -18.79 32.66 25.84
C ALA A 102 -19.21 31.46 24.97
N ALA A 103 -18.27 30.82 24.28
CA ALA A 103 -18.54 29.63 23.46
C ALA A 103 -19.01 28.43 24.29
N LEU A 104 -18.30 28.11 25.38
CA LEU A 104 -18.57 26.90 26.18
C LEU A 104 -19.81 27.07 27.08
N SER A 105 -20.14 28.28 27.52
CA SER A 105 -21.36 28.56 28.30
C SER A 105 -22.60 28.73 27.44
N GLY A 106 -22.45 28.93 26.12
CA GLY A 106 -23.53 29.26 25.19
C GLY A 106 -24.05 30.69 25.28
N LYS A 107 -23.51 31.53 26.18
CA LYS A 107 -23.81 32.97 26.26
C LYS A 107 -22.98 33.72 25.23
N ARG A 108 -23.43 33.68 23.98
CA ARG A 108 -22.70 34.25 22.85
C ARG A 108 -22.55 35.77 22.97
N LEU A 109 -21.42 36.27 22.50
CA LEU A 109 -21.15 37.69 22.37
C LEU A 109 -21.94 38.27 21.17
N PRO A 110 -22.25 39.58 21.18
CA PRO A 110 -22.88 40.23 20.02
C PRO A 110 -22.05 40.09 18.74
N PRO A 111 -22.64 40.24 17.54
CA PRO A 111 -21.89 40.12 16.29
C PRO A 111 -20.75 41.13 16.20
N LYS A 112 -19.60 40.69 15.64
CA LYS A 112 -18.38 41.49 15.47
C LYS A 112 -17.88 42.01 16.82
N THR A 113 -17.79 41.13 17.82
CA THR A 113 -17.23 41.50 19.13
C THR A 113 -15.73 41.18 19.20
N SER A 114 -15.32 40.01 18.71
CA SER A 114 -13.94 39.56 18.69
C SER A 114 -13.30 39.70 17.31
N ARG A 115 -12.03 40.05 17.32
CA ARG A 115 -11.15 40.08 16.15
C ARG A 115 -9.92 39.26 16.50
N HIS A 116 -9.80 38.10 15.88
CA HIS A 116 -8.67 37.20 16.09
C HIS A 116 -7.56 37.54 15.11
N MET A 117 -6.36 37.75 15.65
CA MET A 117 -5.19 38.18 14.90
C MET A 117 -4.08 37.16 15.10
N VAL A 118 -3.31 36.89 14.04
CA VAL A 118 -2.17 35.97 14.05
C VAL A 118 -0.92 36.70 13.62
N ARG A 119 0.18 36.44 14.31
CA ARG A 119 1.49 37.03 14.01
C ARG A 119 2.14 36.27 12.85
N ASN A 120 2.32 36.99 11.74
CA ASN A 120 3.03 36.52 10.55
C ASN A 120 4.31 37.34 10.37
N SER A 121 5.46 36.72 10.68
CA SER A 121 6.73 37.41 10.87
C SER A 121 6.59 38.53 11.92
N ASP A 122 6.80 39.80 11.54
CA ASP A 122 6.71 40.96 12.44
C ASP A 122 5.36 41.70 12.36
N VAL A 123 4.41 41.21 11.55
CA VAL A 123 3.13 41.88 11.33
C VAL A 123 1.98 41.08 11.92
N LEU A 124 1.07 41.77 12.61
CA LEU A 124 -0.18 41.20 13.09
C LEU A 124 -1.23 41.27 11.97
N VAL A 125 -1.70 40.13 11.49
CA VAL A 125 -2.72 40.04 10.44
C VAL A 125 -3.97 39.33 10.95
N HIS A 126 -5.10 39.47 10.26
CA HIS A 126 -6.32 38.78 10.66
C HIS A 126 -6.15 37.26 10.54
N ILE A 127 -6.77 36.50 11.45
CA ILE A 127 -6.63 35.04 11.47
C ILE A 127 -7.16 34.39 10.19
N SER A 128 -8.11 35.02 9.48
CA SER A 128 -8.63 34.52 8.20
C SER A 128 -7.54 34.33 7.13
N THR A 129 -6.37 34.96 7.27
CA THR A 129 -5.23 34.77 6.35
C THR A 129 -4.66 33.34 6.37
N ILE A 130 -5.00 32.53 7.38
CA ILE A 130 -4.59 31.12 7.46
C ILE A 130 -5.69 30.15 7.02
N GLU A 131 -6.86 30.67 6.63
CA GLU A 131 -7.89 29.85 6.02
C GLU A 131 -7.39 29.21 4.75
N GLN A 132 -7.83 27.97 4.52
CA GLN A 132 -7.47 27.22 3.34
C GLN A 132 -8.64 27.20 2.38
N LYS A 133 -8.34 27.42 1.11
CA LYS A 133 -9.28 27.17 0.03
C LYS A 133 -9.44 25.66 -0.13
N VAL A 134 -10.68 25.18 -0.10
CA VAL A 134 -11.02 23.75 -0.02
C VAL A 134 -12.02 23.31 -1.09
N ASP A 135 -12.89 24.21 -1.54
CA ASP A 135 -13.95 23.95 -2.53
C ASP A 135 -14.68 22.60 -2.28
N VAL A 136 -15.17 22.37 -1.06
CA VAL A 136 -15.83 21.10 -0.68
C VAL A 136 -17.30 21.14 -1.12
N PRO A 137 -17.80 20.15 -1.88
CA PRO A 137 -19.21 20.10 -2.28
C PRO A 137 -20.17 20.04 -1.09
N LEU A 138 -21.28 20.77 -1.19
CA LEU A 138 -22.34 20.73 -0.17
C LEU A 138 -22.91 19.32 0.03
N GLU A 139 -23.01 18.52 -1.03
CA GLU A 139 -23.43 17.11 -0.92
C GLU A 139 -22.50 16.29 -0.03
N VAL A 140 -21.19 16.55 -0.05
CA VAL A 140 -20.22 15.90 0.85
C VAL A 140 -20.45 16.37 2.29
N LEU A 141 -20.64 17.68 2.51
CA LEU A 141 -20.88 18.25 3.84
C LEU A 141 -22.21 17.80 4.47
N LYS A 142 -23.22 17.45 3.65
CA LYS A 142 -24.52 16.89 4.06
C LYS A 142 -24.49 15.37 4.25
N SER A 143 -23.66 14.67 3.48
CA SER A 143 -23.57 13.21 3.51
C SER A 143 -23.03 12.73 4.85
N GLU A 144 -23.39 11.51 5.29
CA GLU A 144 -22.74 10.88 6.44
C GLU A 144 -21.50 10.11 6.02
N LEU A 145 -20.50 10.05 6.90
CA LEU A 145 -19.35 9.16 6.70
C LEU A 145 -19.81 7.71 6.94
N THR A 146 -19.87 6.92 5.88
CA THR A 146 -20.30 5.52 5.94
C THR A 146 -19.14 4.56 5.72
N TYR A 147 -19.29 3.31 6.13
CA TYR A 147 -18.32 2.26 5.88
C TYR A 147 -18.83 1.33 4.78
N VAL A 148 -18.09 1.27 3.67
CA VAL A 148 -18.50 0.54 2.47
C VAL A 148 -17.57 -0.65 2.26
N PRO A 149 -18.07 -1.86 1.96
CA PRO A 149 -17.21 -2.99 1.61
C PRO A 149 -16.33 -2.65 0.40
N LEU A 150 -15.02 -2.83 0.54
CA LEU A 150 -14.00 -2.39 -0.42
C LEU A 150 -14.26 -2.99 -1.81
N GLU A 151 -14.64 -4.27 -1.86
CA GLU A 151 -14.92 -5.02 -3.08
C GLU A 151 -16.15 -4.50 -3.86
N THR A 152 -16.99 -3.67 -3.24
CA THR A 152 -18.17 -3.10 -3.90
C THR A 152 -17.92 -1.75 -4.54
N VAL A 153 -16.74 -1.16 -4.33
CA VAL A 153 -16.35 0.13 -4.90
C VAL A 153 -15.86 -0.06 -6.32
N LYS A 154 -16.35 0.76 -7.25
CA LYS A 154 -15.96 0.73 -8.67
C LYS A 154 -15.07 1.91 -8.99
N THR A 155 -13.99 1.70 -9.73
CA THR A 155 -13.02 2.75 -10.04
C THR A 155 -12.93 2.99 -11.55
N ALA A 156 -12.97 4.25 -11.97
CA ALA A 156 -12.84 4.66 -13.38
C ALA A 156 -11.44 5.14 -13.75
N MET A 157 -10.54 5.38 -12.81
CA MET A 157 -9.28 6.09 -13.08
C MET A 157 -8.05 5.24 -12.73
N GLN A 158 -7.01 5.35 -13.55
CA GLN A 158 -5.68 4.85 -13.24
C GLN A 158 -4.98 5.77 -12.22
N VAL A 159 -4.14 5.19 -11.37
CA VAL A 159 -3.34 5.94 -10.39
C VAL A 159 -1.91 5.46 -10.49
N ASP A 160 -0.98 6.41 -10.39
CA ASP A 160 0.44 6.06 -10.28
C ASP A 160 0.69 5.36 -8.94
N LEU A 161 1.43 4.24 -9.00
CA LEU A 161 1.80 3.50 -7.81
C LEU A 161 2.65 4.36 -6.87
N LYS A 162 3.54 5.22 -7.39
CA LYS A 162 4.39 6.11 -6.60
C LYS A 162 3.57 7.07 -5.73
N ASP A 163 2.50 7.63 -6.28
CA ASP A 163 1.59 8.53 -5.54
C ASP A 163 0.79 7.75 -4.48
N THR A 164 0.31 6.56 -4.86
CA THR A 164 -0.34 5.62 -3.94
C THR A 164 0.58 5.22 -2.78
N LEU A 165 1.86 4.98 -3.02
CA LEU A 165 2.82 4.57 -2.00
C LEU A 165 3.09 5.67 -0.97
N GLN A 166 2.97 6.95 -1.33
CA GLN A 166 3.07 8.05 -0.37
C GLN A 166 1.89 8.03 0.62
N VAL A 167 0.67 7.82 0.11
CA VAL A 167 -0.54 7.73 0.93
C VAL A 167 -0.54 6.45 1.78
N TYR A 168 -0.14 5.32 1.18
CA TYR A 168 0.07 4.06 1.89
C TYR A 168 1.04 4.23 3.06
N ALA A 169 2.20 4.86 2.81
CA ALA A 169 3.22 5.06 3.81
C ALA A 169 2.73 5.94 4.96
N ARG A 170 1.99 7.00 4.63
CA ARG A 170 1.34 7.87 5.61
C ARG A 170 0.38 7.08 6.50
N PHE A 171 -0.56 6.32 5.92
CA PHE A 171 -1.55 5.54 6.68
C PHE A 171 -0.92 4.45 7.53
N LEU A 172 0.10 3.77 7.02
CA LEU A 172 0.79 2.72 7.76
C LEU A 172 1.55 3.28 8.95
N LYS A 173 2.23 4.43 8.78
CA LYS A 173 3.01 5.08 9.82
C LYS A 173 2.16 5.67 10.93
N THR A 174 1.03 6.30 10.60
CA THR A 174 0.12 6.92 11.58
C THR A 174 -0.91 5.96 12.16
N GLU A 175 -0.98 4.73 11.63
CA GLU A 175 -2.05 3.76 11.86
C GLU A 175 -3.47 4.33 11.68
N THR A 176 -3.60 5.38 10.86
CA THR A 176 -4.81 6.18 10.71
C THR A 176 -5.04 6.49 9.24
N VAL A 177 -6.26 6.30 8.77
CA VAL A 177 -6.72 6.74 7.45
C VAL A 177 -7.17 8.17 7.56
N ASP A 178 -6.45 9.06 6.88
CA ASP A 178 -6.66 10.50 6.97
C ASP A 178 -7.31 11.12 5.73
N THR A 179 -7.58 10.34 4.69
CA THR A 179 -8.18 10.83 3.44
C THR A 179 -9.55 10.18 3.23
N PRO A 180 -10.64 10.97 3.11
CA PRO A 180 -11.95 10.41 2.84
C PRO A 180 -12.07 9.95 1.39
N LEU A 181 -12.91 8.94 1.16
CA LEU A 181 -13.36 8.59 -0.18
C LEU A 181 -14.70 9.26 -0.47
N VAL A 182 -14.95 9.62 -1.72
CA VAL A 182 -16.27 10.09 -2.15
C VAL A 182 -16.80 9.14 -3.22
N LEU A 183 -17.99 8.60 -2.99
CA LEU A 183 -18.64 7.64 -3.87
C LEU A 183 -19.96 8.20 -4.39
N ASP A 184 -20.27 7.90 -5.65
CA ASP A 184 -21.65 8.02 -6.12
C ASP A 184 -22.54 7.03 -5.35
N ARG A 185 -23.62 7.55 -4.76
CA ARG A 185 -24.50 6.82 -3.84
C ARG A 185 -25.19 5.64 -4.54
N LYS A 186 -25.57 5.80 -5.81
CA LYS A 186 -26.36 4.82 -6.55
C LYS A 186 -25.48 3.71 -7.12
N THR A 187 -24.35 4.08 -7.72
CA THR A 187 -23.52 3.18 -8.52
C THR A 187 -22.31 2.64 -7.77
N LYS A 188 -21.94 3.28 -6.65
CA LYS A 188 -20.71 3.06 -5.87
C LYS A 188 -19.42 3.35 -6.64
N VAL A 189 -19.51 4.18 -7.68
CA VAL A 189 -18.34 4.65 -8.42
C VAL A 189 -17.56 5.63 -7.56
N LEU A 190 -16.25 5.42 -7.46
CA LEU A 190 -15.32 6.32 -6.79
C LEU A 190 -15.23 7.63 -7.59
N LEU A 191 -15.53 8.74 -6.93
CA LEU A 191 -15.47 10.07 -7.51
C LEU A 191 -14.25 10.85 -7.03
N ASP A 192 -13.73 10.52 -5.84
CA ASP A 192 -12.54 11.16 -5.26
C ASP A 192 -11.84 10.23 -4.25
N GLY A 193 -10.55 10.48 -4.00
CA GLY A 193 -9.71 9.70 -3.08
C GLY A 193 -9.10 8.44 -3.70
N TYR A 194 -8.74 8.50 -4.98
CA TYR A 194 -8.25 7.33 -5.74
C TYR A 194 -6.96 6.72 -5.19
N GLU A 195 -5.96 7.54 -4.86
CA GLU A 195 -4.70 7.14 -4.22
C GLU A 195 -4.97 6.51 -2.84
N ALA A 196 -5.89 7.11 -2.07
CA ALA A 196 -6.29 6.60 -0.76
C ALA A 196 -7.00 5.24 -0.87
N PHE A 197 -7.89 5.08 -1.86
CA PHE A 197 -8.56 3.80 -2.11
C PHE A 197 -7.55 2.70 -2.47
N GLN A 198 -6.62 2.96 -3.39
CA GLN A 198 -5.58 1.99 -3.74
C GLN A 198 -4.64 1.68 -2.56
N ALA A 199 -4.28 2.69 -1.76
CA ALA A 199 -3.49 2.49 -0.55
C ALA A 199 -4.22 1.58 0.45
N LEU A 200 -5.53 1.77 0.63
CA LEU A 200 -6.38 0.93 1.49
C LEU A 200 -6.48 -0.51 0.96
N GLU A 201 -6.54 -0.70 -0.35
CA GLU A 201 -6.49 -2.03 -0.97
C GLU A 201 -5.15 -2.74 -0.70
N LEU A 202 -4.03 -2.03 -0.81
CA LEU A 202 -2.70 -2.54 -0.47
C LEU A 202 -2.55 -2.85 1.02
N LEU A 203 -3.20 -2.06 1.89
CA LEU A 203 -3.29 -2.33 3.33
C LEU A 203 -4.25 -3.48 3.68
N SER A 204 -4.93 -4.04 2.66
CA SER A 204 -5.89 -5.15 2.77
C SER A 204 -6.98 -4.88 3.81
N VAL A 205 -7.55 -3.67 3.77
CA VAL A 205 -8.76 -3.38 4.55
C VAL A 205 -9.97 -4.06 3.91
N ARG A 206 -11.03 -4.29 4.69
CA ARG A 206 -12.30 -4.87 4.21
C ARG A 206 -13.36 -3.83 3.92
N ILE A 207 -13.37 -2.76 4.72
CA ILE A 207 -14.30 -1.65 4.58
C ILE A 207 -13.51 -0.36 4.44
N VAL A 208 -14.06 0.58 3.68
CA VAL A 208 -13.48 1.89 3.47
C VAL A 208 -14.41 2.99 3.98
N PRO A 209 -13.88 4.06 4.62
CA PRO A 209 -14.67 5.21 5.02
C PRO A 209 -14.99 6.07 3.79
N ALA A 210 -16.27 6.31 3.52
CA ALA A 210 -16.72 7.01 2.33
C ALA A 210 -17.94 7.90 2.56
N PHE A 211 -17.91 9.09 1.96
CA PHE A 211 -19.07 9.95 1.76
C PHE A 211 -19.83 9.52 0.51
N LYS A 212 -21.15 9.40 0.61
CA LYS A 212 -22.02 9.01 -0.51
C LYS A 212 -22.80 10.21 -1.02
N VAL A 213 -22.52 10.63 -2.24
CA VAL A 213 -23.12 11.80 -2.89
C VAL A 213 -23.92 11.40 -4.13
N ASP A 214 -24.79 12.28 -4.61
CA ASP A 214 -25.38 12.15 -5.94
C ASP A 214 -24.48 12.90 -6.93
N ILE A 215 -23.84 12.18 -7.88
CA ILE A 215 -22.94 12.81 -8.86
C ILE A 215 -23.63 13.92 -9.66
N ASN A 216 -24.95 13.87 -9.84
CA ASN A 216 -25.69 14.90 -10.58
C ASN A 216 -25.80 16.21 -9.82
N LYS A 217 -25.66 16.18 -8.49
CA LYS A 217 -25.72 17.35 -7.60
C LYS A 217 -24.35 17.90 -7.22
N VAL A 218 -23.28 17.33 -7.76
CA VAL A 218 -21.90 17.76 -7.52
C VAL A 218 -21.31 18.32 -8.81
N GLU A 219 -20.58 19.42 -8.73
CA GLU A 219 -19.80 19.92 -9.86
C GLU A 219 -18.61 18.99 -10.11
N VAL A 220 -18.42 18.57 -11.36
CA VAL A 220 -17.31 17.69 -11.76
C VAL A 220 -16.41 18.49 -12.70
N LYS A 221 -15.19 18.79 -12.26
CA LYS A 221 -14.18 19.43 -13.09
C LYS A 221 -13.46 18.33 -13.85
N ALA A 222 -13.82 18.14 -15.11
CA ALA A 222 -13.31 17.06 -15.96
C ALA A 222 -12.51 17.59 -17.16
N ALA A 223 -11.66 16.74 -17.73
CA ALA A 223 -11.05 16.98 -19.02
C ALA A 223 -12.12 17.18 -20.11
N GLU A 224 -11.78 17.92 -21.17
CA GLU A 224 -12.72 18.30 -22.23
C GLU A 224 -13.41 17.06 -22.84
N GLY A 225 -14.74 17.09 -22.93
CA GLY A 225 -15.56 16.01 -23.48
C GLY A 225 -15.91 14.86 -22.52
N LEU A 226 -15.37 14.82 -21.30
CA LEU A 226 -15.68 13.77 -20.33
C LEU A 226 -16.94 14.12 -19.51
N THR A 227 -18.05 13.45 -19.78
CA THR A 227 -19.31 13.64 -19.04
C THR A 227 -19.40 12.77 -17.77
N LYS A 228 -20.33 13.12 -16.87
CA LYS A 228 -20.63 12.32 -15.66
C LYS A 228 -21.05 10.89 -16.01
N GLU A 229 -21.87 10.74 -17.05
CA GLU A 229 -22.34 9.44 -17.56
C GLU A 229 -21.16 8.61 -18.07
N ALA A 230 -20.22 9.23 -18.78
CA ALA A 230 -19.02 8.56 -19.27
C ALA A 230 -18.13 8.08 -18.12
N ILE A 231 -17.98 8.85 -17.05
CA ILE A 231 -17.25 8.44 -15.83
C ILE A 231 -17.90 7.20 -15.20
N ILE A 232 -19.22 7.24 -14.99
CA ILE A 232 -19.97 6.14 -14.42
C ILE A 232 -19.86 4.88 -15.29
N LYS A 233 -20.04 5.05 -16.61
CA LYS A 233 -19.93 3.96 -17.58
C LYS A 233 -18.55 3.32 -17.55
N ALA A 234 -17.48 4.14 -17.59
CA ALA A 234 -16.11 3.65 -17.54
C ALA A 234 -15.84 2.82 -16.28
N ALA A 235 -16.28 3.28 -15.10
CA ALA A 235 -16.13 2.53 -13.85
C ALA A 235 -16.90 1.21 -13.83
N ILE A 236 -18.10 1.17 -14.41
CA ILE A 236 -18.94 -0.03 -14.46
C ILE A 236 -18.37 -1.06 -15.45
N GLU A 237 -17.88 -0.59 -16.60
CA GLU A 237 -17.30 -1.43 -17.66
C GLU A 237 -15.83 -1.80 -17.38
N GLY A 238 -15.22 -1.25 -16.32
CA GLY A 238 -13.83 -1.51 -15.95
C GLY A 238 -12.80 -0.73 -16.79
N VAL A 239 -13.25 0.19 -17.64
CA VAL A 239 -12.37 1.05 -18.44
C VAL A 239 -11.68 2.06 -17.52
N LYS A 240 -10.34 2.16 -17.65
CA LYS A 240 -9.54 3.05 -16.82
C LYS A 240 -9.10 4.30 -17.58
N LEU A 241 -9.65 5.44 -17.18
CA LEU A 241 -9.30 6.78 -17.63
C LEU A 241 -7.89 7.18 -17.15
N PRO A 242 -7.18 8.07 -17.87
CA PRO A 242 -5.88 8.60 -17.44
C PRO A 242 -5.93 9.23 -16.04
N PRO A 243 -4.79 9.27 -15.31
CA PRO A 243 -4.73 9.93 -14.01
C PRO A 243 -5.20 11.40 -14.09
N LYS A 244 -5.92 11.85 -13.05
CA LYS A 244 -6.45 13.22 -12.91
C LYS A 244 -7.40 13.66 -14.03
N SER A 245 -8.09 12.71 -14.69
CA SER A 245 -9.09 13.01 -15.73
C SER A 245 -10.28 13.83 -15.23
N PHE A 246 -10.59 13.75 -13.93
CA PHE A 246 -11.59 14.60 -13.28
C PHE A 246 -11.31 14.76 -11.78
N THR A 247 -11.91 15.79 -11.18
CA THR A 247 -11.98 15.98 -9.73
C THR A 247 -13.34 16.55 -9.31
N ILE A 248 -13.75 16.28 -8.07
CA ILE A 248 -14.94 16.88 -7.46
C ILE A 248 -14.63 17.70 -6.21
N MET A 249 -13.39 17.67 -5.71
CA MET A 249 -12.92 18.50 -4.60
C MET A 249 -11.73 19.37 -5.07
N GLY A 250 -11.65 20.60 -4.56
CA GLY A 250 -10.57 21.54 -4.92
C GLY A 250 -9.38 21.57 -3.95
N GLY A 251 -9.53 21.08 -2.72
CA GLY A 251 -8.48 21.07 -1.70
C GLY A 251 -8.44 19.82 -0.84
N GLU A 252 -7.31 19.61 -0.15
CA GLU A 252 -7.11 18.45 0.74
C GLU A 252 -7.88 18.63 2.06
N VAL A 253 -8.87 17.77 2.27
CA VAL A 253 -9.59 17.69 3.54
C VAL A 253 -9.33 16.34 4.19
N ARG A 254 -9.04 16.35 5.49
CA ARG A 254 -8.68 15.16 6.23
C ARG A 254 -9.78 14.64 7.15
N ILE A 255 -9.81 13.33 7.30
CA ILE A 255 -10.56 12.61 8.35
C ILE A 255 -9.57 11.95 9.32
N SER A 256 -10.06 11.25 10.33
CA SER A 256 -9.20 10.47 11.24
C SER A 256 -9.89 9.17 11.63
N ILE A 257 -9.54 8.08 10.94
CA ILE A 257 -10.14 6.76 11.17
C ILE A 257 -9.03 5.74 11.48
N PRO A 258 -9.02 5.10 12.67
CA PRO A 258 -8.03 4.08 12.99
C PRO A 258 -8.06 2.92 12.01
N LEU A 259 -6.90 2.57 11.45
CA LEU A 259 -6.77 1.53 10.42
C LEU A 259 -7.27 0.16 10.91
N LYS A 260 -7.11 -0.14 12.20
CA LYS A 260 -7.63 -1.37 12.84
C LYS A 260 -9.14 -1.55 12.66
N LYS A 261 -9.92 -0.47 12.64
CA LYS A 261 -11.39 -0.49 12.48
C LYS A 261 -11.80 -1.00 11.10
N LEU A 262 -10.92 -0.86 10.10
CA LEU A 262 -11.22 -1.15 8.70
C LEU A 262 -10.87 -2.57 8.27
N ARG A 263 -10.05 -3.29 9.05
CA ARG A 263 -9.54 -4.63 8.69
C ARG A 263 -10.53 -5.78 8.97
N GLY A 264 -11.54 -5.56 9.83
CA GLY A 264 -12.54 -6.57 10.23
C GLY A 264 -11.93 -7.78 10.98
N THR A 265 -12.78 -8.61 11.60
CA THR A 265 -12.37 -9.90 12.20
C THR A 265 -12.38 -10.99 11.13
N GLU A 266 -11.35 -11.85 11.08
CA GLU A 266 -11.34 -12.96 10.13
C GLU A 266 -12.47 -13.96 10.44
N ARG A 267 -13.09 -14.54 9.40
CA ARG A 267 -13.96 -15.70 9.59
C ARG A 267 -13.02 -16.87 9.91
N HIS A 268 -12.87 -17.18 11.18
CA HIS A 268 -11.86 -18.13 11.68
C HIS A 268 -12.23 -19.61 11.43
N ASP A 269 -13.50 -19.95 11.25
CA ASP A 269 -13.92 -21.37 11.33
C ASP A 269 -13.52 -22.25 10.14
N VAL A 270 -13.54 -21.76 8.89
CA VAL A 270 -13.23 -22.60 7.71
C VAL A 270 -11.71 -22.73 7.49
N LYS A 271 -10.94 -21.69 7.80
CA LYS A 271 -9.48 -21.68 7.61
C LYS A 271 -8.74 -22.60 8.59
N THR A 272 -9.29 -22.80 9.79
CA THR A 272 -8.65 -23.60 10.84
C THR A 272 -8.49 -25.07 10.41
N LEU A 273 -9.47 -25.61 9.69
CA LEU A 273 -9.45 -26.99 9.18
C LEU A 273 -8.82 -27.12 7.77
N ARG A 274 -8.34 -26.01 7.17
CA ARG A 274 -7.68 -25.98 5.85
C ARG A 274 -8.49 -26.65 4.74
N VAL A 275 -9.81 -26.39 4.72
CA VAL A 275 -10.72 -26.87 3.66
C VAL A 275 -10.91 -25.75 2.63
N TYR A 276 -10.76 -26.07 1.36
CA TYR A 276 -10.86 -25.13 0.23
C TYR A 276 -11.76 -25.72 -0.86
N SER A 277 -12.63 -24.89 -1.45
CA SER A 277 -13.58 -25.28 -2.49
C SER A 277 -12.99 -25.32 -3.90
N GLY A 278 -11.74 -24.86 -4.07
CA GLY A 278 -11.03 -24.93 -5.34
C GLY A 278 -9.55 -24.58 -5.22
N SER A 279 -8.78 -24.90 -6.26
CA SER A 279 -7.32 -24.72 -6.26
C SER A 279 -6.89 -23.27 -6.11
N LEU A 280 -7.62 -22.32 -6.71
CA LEU A 280 -7.30 -20.90 -6.53
C LEU A 280 -7.61 -20.41 -5.10
N GLU A 281 -8.66 -20.95 -4.48
CA GLU A 281 -8.95 -20.68 -3.06
C GLU A 281 -7.87 -21.27 -2.15
N LEU A 282 -7.33 -22.45 -2.48
CA LEU A 282 -6.18 -23.02 -1.76
C LEU A 282 -4.98 -22.06 -1.75
N LEU A 283 -4.69 -21.38 -2.87
CA LEU A 283 -3.62 -20.37 -2.91
C LEU A 283 -3.93 -19.19 -2.00
N LEU A 284 -5.09 -18.54 -2.18
CA LEU A 284 -5.41 -17.27 -1.51
C LEU A 284 -5.81 -17.43 -0.06
N GLY A 285 -6.55 -18.51 0.25
CA GLY A 285 -7.00 -18.88 1.57
C GLY A 285 -5.94 -19.62 2.39
N GLY A 286 -4.91 -20.16 1.74
CA GLY A 286 -3.77 -20.82 2.37
C GLY A 286 -2.76 -19.88 3.03
N TRP A 287 -2.85 -18.57 2.78
CA TRP A 287 -2.00 -17.58 3.42
C TRP A 287 -2.50 -17.18 4.82
N PRO A 288 -1.59 -16.86 5.76
CA PRO A 288 -0.14 -16.65 5.59
C PRO A 288 0.70 -17.94 5.44
N THR A 289 1.79 -17.88 4.67
CA THR A 289 2.79 -18.98 4.66
C THR A 289 3.47 -19.10 6.04
N PRO A 290 3.95 -20.29 6.46
CA PRO A 290 4.53 -20.48 7.79
C PRO A 290 5.74 -19.57 8.08
N LEU A 291 5.80 -19.08 9.32
CA LEU A 291 6.99 -18.45 9.90
C LEU A 291 7.48 -19.37 11.03
N VAL A 292 8.68 -19.93 10.88
CA VAL A 292 9.21 -20.99 11.77
C VAL A 292 10.50 -20.54 12.43
N LYS A 293 10.62 -20.71 13.75
CA LYS A 293 11.88 -20.42 14.46
C LYS A 293 12.92 -21.48 14.12
N LEU A 294 14.11 -21.06 13.70
CA LEU A 294 15.26 -21.92 13.44
C LEU A 294 16.09 -22.06 14.72
N ASN A 295 16.00 -23.21 15.39
CA ASN A 295 16.63 -23.41 16.69
C ASN A 295 18.15 -23.47 16.57
N SER A 296 18.68 -24.04 15.49
CA SER A 296 20.12 -24.18 15.24
C SER A 296 20.84 -22.85 15.00
N LEU A 297 20.10 -21.80 14.64
CA LEU A 297 20.63 -20.45 14.43
C LEU A 297 20.29 -19.47 15.58
N SER A 298 19.34 -19.86 16.45
CA SER A 298 18.88 -19.06 17.58
C SER A 298 19.75 -19.28 18.82
N THR A 299 19.82 -18.27 19.67
CA THR A 299 20.49 -18.30 20.99
C THR A 299 19.58 -17.64 22.03
N ASN A 300 20.04 -17.50 23.28
CA ASN A 300 19.29 -16.77 24.32
C ASN A 300 19.08 -15.28 23.96
N GLY A 301 20.01 -14.68 23.21
CA GLY A 301 19.91 -13.28 22.78
C GLY A 301 19.30 -13.10 21.40
N ARG A 302 19.37 -14.12 20.55
CA ARG A 302 19.02 -14.04 19.12
C ARG A 302 17.90 -15.01 18.75
N SER A 303 16.84 -14.50 18.14
CA SER A 303 15.73 -15.29 17.62
C SER A 303 15.72 -15.23 16.10
N VAL A 304 15.90 -16.38 15.43
CA VAL A 304 15.98 -16.45 13.96
C VAL A 304 14.74 -17.18 13.44
N TRP A 305 14.05 -16.57 12.49
CA TRP A 305 12.81 -17.08 11.91
C TRP A 305 12.95 -17.26 10.40
N ALA A 306 12.47 -18.36 9.86
CA ALA A 306 12.36 -18.61 8.44
C ALA A 306 10.94 -18.41 7.95
N LYS A 307 10.74 -17.54 6.96
CA LYS A 307 9.48 -17.38 6.23
C LYS A 307 9.46 -18.37 5.07
N LEU A 308 8.66 -19.43 5.20
CA LEU A 308 8.69 -20.60 4.31
C LEU A 308 7.75 -20.42 3.11
N GLU A 309 8.24 -19.74 2.06
CA GLU A 309 7.47 -19.52 0.83
C GLU A 309 7.32 -20.79 -0.03
N GLY A 310 8.03 -21.87 0.32
CA GLY A 310 7.84 -23.20 -0.26
C GLY A 310 6.46 -23.83 -0.01
N TYR A 311 5.68 -23.27 0.91
CA TYR A 311 4.31 -23.69 1.23
C TYR A 311 3.24 -23.16 0.27
N ASN A 312 3.61 -22.29 -0.68
CA ASN A 312 2.67 -21.95 -1.75
C ASN A 312 2.39 -23.22 -2.61
N PRO A 313 1.13 -23.49 -2.99
CA PRO A 313 0.69 -24.82 -3.41
C PRO A 313 1.12 -25.29 -4.80
N PHE A 314 1.49 -24.38 -5.71
CA PHE A 314 1.68 -24.72 -7.12
C PHE A 314 3.15 -24.86 -7.51
N SER A 315 3.95 -23.82 -7.32
CA SER A 315 5.40 -23.88 -7.62
C SER A 315 6.26 -24.30 -6.44
N ASN A 316 5.63 -24.51 -5.28
CA ASN A 316 6.32 -24.62 -4.00
C ASN A 316 7.32 -23.48 -3.84
N SER A 317 6.89 -22.26 -4.16
CA SER A 317 7.74 -21.08 -4.08
C SER A 317 6.97 -19.77 -3.93
N VAL A 318 7.72 -18.73 -3.58
CA VAL A 318 7.29 -17.33 -3.52
C VAL A 318 6.60 -16.81 -4.81
N LYS A 319 6.79 -17.48 -5.95
CA LYS A 319 6.31 -17.03 -7.26
C LYS A 319 4.81 -17.25 -7.49
N ASP A 320 4.14 -18.11 -6.73
CA ASP A 320 2.69 -18.29 -6.85
C ASP A 320 1.93 -16.98 -6.57
N ARG A 321 2.44 -16.18 -5.64
CA ARG A 321 1.90 -14.86 -5.31
C ARG A 321 1.86 -13.96 -6.54
N ILE A 322 2.98 -13.85 -7.24
CA ILE A 322 3.10 -12.93 -8.38
C ILE A 322 2.36 -13.47 -9.61
N ALA A 323 2.32 -14.79 -9.80
CA ALA A 323 1.62 -15.40 -10.93
C ALA A 323 0.12 -15.04 -10.89
N TRP A 324 -0.52 -15.23 -9.74
CA TRP A 324 -1.92 -14.83 -9.55
C TRP A 324 -2.10 -13.32 -9.73
N TYR A 325 -1.26 -12.50 -9.09
CA TYR A 325 -1.45 -11.05 -9.11
C TYR A 325 -1.23 -10.43 -10.50
N MET A 326 -0.25 -10.92 -11.27
CA MET A 326 -0.02 -10.45 -12.65
C MET A 326 -1.20 -10.83 -13.56
N ILE A 327 -1.73 -12.05 -13.44
CA ILE A 327 -2.90 -12.48 -14.21
C ILE A 327 -4.15 -11.69 -13.80
N LYS A 328 -4.40 -11.54 -12.49
CA LYS A 328 -5.52 -10.77 -11.95
C LYS A 328 -5.48 -9.32 -12.47
N GLU A 329 -4.33 -8.67 -12.41
CA GLU A 329 -4.18 -7.29 -12.90
C GLU A 329 -4.40 -7.22 -14.42
N ALA A 330 -3.91 -8.19 -15.20
CA ALA A 330 -4.19 -8.27 -16.64
C ALA A 330 -5.69 -8.46 -16.94
N MET A 331 -6.41 -9.26 -16.14
CA MET A 331 -7.86 -9.42 -16.27
C MET A 331 -8.60 -8.12 -15.95
N GLU A 332 -8.21 -7.44 -14.88
CA GLU A 332 -8.81 -6.17 -14.45
C GLU A 332 -8.60 -5.03 -15.46
N LYS A 333 -7.52 -5.09 -16.24
CA LYS A 333 -7.24 -4.15 -17.34
C LYS A 333 -7.84 -4.55 -18.69
N GLY A 334 -8.45 -5.73 -18.80
CA GLY A 334 -8.90 -6.28 -20.09
C GLY A 334 -7.76 -6.70 -21.02
N GLU A 335 -6.54 -6.84 -20.49
CA GLU A 335 -5.31 -7.21 -21.22
C GLU A 335 -5.07 -8.73 -21.23
N PHE A 336 -5.78 -9.49 -20.38
CA PHE A 336 -5.65 -10.94 -20.30
C PHE A 336 -5.97 -11.63 -21.62
N LYS A 337 -5.11 -12.58 -22.01
CA LYS A 337 -5.29 -13.46 -23.16
C LYS A 337 -5.20 -14.91 -22.72
N HIS A 338 -5.90 -15.80 -23.42
CA HIS A 338 -5.83 -17.25 -23.18
C HIS A 338 -4.48 -17.88 -23.59
N ILE A 339 -3.56 -17.10 -24.15
CA ILE A 339 -2.19 -17.50 -24.43
C ILE A 339 -1.27 -16.50 -23.74
N LEU A 340 -0.47 -16.99 -22.80
CA LEU A 340 0.46 -16.19 -21.98
C LEU A 340 1.89 -16.56 -22.32
N TYR A 341 2.73 -15.54 -22.51
CA TYR A 341 4.15 -15.67 -22.79
C TYR A 341 4.93 -15.11 -21.60
N GLU A 342 6.04 -15.74 -21.21
CA GLU A 342 6.88 -15.23 -20.12
C GLU A 342 8.34 -15.69 -20.26
N ALA A 343 9.27 -14.79 -19.96
CA ALA A 343 10.68 -15.13 -19.74
C ALA A 343 10.90 -15.54 -18.28
N THR A 344 11.41 -16.74 -18.03
CA THR A 344 11.57 -17.24 -16.66
C THR A 344 12.78 -18.16 -16.45
N SER A 345 13.19 -18.31 -15.19
CA SER A 345 14.17 -19.32 -14.78
C SER A 345 13.50 -20.67 -14.53
N THR A 346 12.52 -20.77 -13.62
CA THR A 346 11.71 -22.00 -13.43
C THR A 346 10.44 -21.70 -12.63
N ASN A 347 10.60 -21.16 -11.41
CA ASN A 347 9.51 -21.03 -10.44
C ASN A 347 8.32 -20.20 -10.95
N THR A 348 8.58 -19.07 -11.61
CA THR A 348 7.51 -18.25 -12.20
C THR A 348 6.81 -18.98 -13.34
N GLY A 349 7.53 -19.83 -14.09
CA GLY A 349 6.93 -20.67 -15.12
C GLY A 349 5.94 -21.67 -14.56
N ILE A 350 6.36 -22.44 -13.55
CA ILE A 350 5.51 -23.41 -12.86
C ILE A 350 4.27 -22.72 -12.25
N ALA A 351 4.48 -21.58 -11.58
CA ALA A 351 3.42 -20.80 -10.96
C ALA A 351 2.40 -20.27 -12.00
N LEU A 352 2.89 -19.64 -13.07
CA LEU A 352 2.04 -19.09 -14.13
C LEU A 352 1.29 -20.17 -14.89
N THR A 353 1.94 -21.28 -15.25
CA THR A 353 1.26 -22.39 -15.92
C THR A 353 0.18 -22.98 -15.04
N SER A 354 0.42 -23.14 -13.74
CA SER A 354 -0.59 -23.66 -12.81
C SER A 354 -1.82 -22.74 -12.70
N VAL A 355 -1.60 -21.44 -12.52
CA VAL A 355 -2.71 -20.46 -12.45
C VAL A 355 -3.42 -20.35 -13.80
N ALA A 356 -2.69 -20.35 -14.91
CA ALA A 356 -3.25 -20.33 -16.26
C ALA A 356 -4.13 -21.56 -16.54
N ASN A 357 -3.70 -22.75 -16.12
CA ASN A 357 -4.48 -23.98 -16.27
C ASN A 357 -5.82 -23.90 -15.53
N ILE A 358 -5.84 -23.34 -14.31
CA ILE A 358 -7.08 -23.10 -13.54
C ILE A 358 -8.04 -22.18 -14.31
N LEU A 359 -7.50 -21.22 -15.07
CA LEU A 359 -8.26 -20.25 -15.86
C LEU A 359 -8.49 -20.66 -17.32
N GLY A 360 -8.11 -21.89 -17.71
CA GLY A 360 -8.24 -22.38 -19.08
C GLY A 360 -7.34 -21.66 -20.10
N ALA A 361 -6.22 -21.10 -19.67
CA ALA A 361 -5.21 -20.47 -20.51
C ALA A 361 -3.98 -21.36 -20.72
N LYS A 362 -3.24 -21.12 -21.82
CA LYS A 362 -2.01 -21.83 -22.18
C LYS A 362 -0.80 -20.94 -21.97
N VAL A 363 0.33 -21.53 -21.60
CA VAL A 363 1.58 -20.79 -21.35
C VAL A 363 2.70 -21.25 -22.28
N LYS A 364 3.43 -20.29 -22.85
CA LYS A 364 4.70 -20.49 -23.53
C LYS A 364 5.81 -19.79 -22.73
N LEU A 365 6.85 -20.53 -22.40
CA LEU A 365 7.95 -20.08 -21.55
C LEU A 365 9.24 -20.01 -22.35
N TYR A 366 10.01 -18.95 -22.12
CA TYR A 366 11.33 -18.73 -22.68
C TYR A 366 12.35 -18.83 -21.55
N ILE A 367 13.25 -19.81 -21.66
CA ILE A 367 14.14 -20.21 -20.57
C ILE A 367 15.59 -20.18 -21.07
N PRO A 368 16.53 -19.56 -20.34
CA PRO A 368 17.96 -19.64 -20.68
C PRO A 368 18.47 -21.10 -20.72
N MET A 369 19.41 -21.40 -21.62
CA MET A 369 20.06 -22.72 -21.66
C MET A 369 20.84 -23.05 -20.38
N THR A 370 21.21 -22.04 -19.59
CA THR A 370 21.93 -22.15 -18.31
C THR A 370 21.07 -22.71 -17.16
N VAL A 371 19.74 -22.70 -17.29
CA VAL A 371 18.82 -23.26 -16.29
C VAL A 371 18.85 -24.79 -16.34
N GLN A 372 18.65 -25.44 -15.18
CA GLN A 372 18.59 -26.90 -15.05
C GLN A 372 17.64 -27.56 -16.05
N ARG A 373 17.96 -28.76 -16.53
CA ARG A 373 17.08 -29.49 -17.47
C ARG A 373 15.91 -30.18 -16.77
N THR A 374 16.07 -30.57 -15.51
CA THR A 374 14.97 -31.10 -14.67
C THR A 374 13.74 -30.19 -14.63
N SER A 375 13.89 -28.86 -14.77
CA SER A 375 12.75 -27.95 -14.83
C SER A 375 11.80 -28.24 -15.99
N ASP A 376 12.32 -28.74 -17.12
CA ASP A 376 11.53 -29.00 -18.33
C ASP A 376 10.52 -30.12 -18.09
N ILE A 377 10.83 -31.05 -17.20
CA ILE A 377 9.95 -32.16 -16.82
C ILE A 377 8.70 -31.60 -16.14
N TYR A 378 8.86 -30.77 -15.11
CA TYR A 378 7.73 -30.16 -14.38
C TYR A 378 6.88 -29.27 -15.29
N LEU A 379 7.52 -28.47 -16.14
CA LEU A 379 6.83 -27.60 -17.08
C LEU A 379 6.04 -28.38 -18.13
N LYS A 380 6.60 -29.48 -18.65
CA LYS A 380 5.92 -30.36 -19.60
C LYS A 380 4.73 -31.09 -18.95
N VAL A 381 4.89 -31.55 -17.70
CA VAL A 381 3.79 -32.16 -16.92
C VAL A 381 2.62 -31.18 -16.76
N LEU A 382 2.92 -29.90 -16.52
CA LEU A 382 1.89 -28.85 -16.42
C LEU A 382 1.34 -28.40 -17.78
N GLY A 383 1.88 -28.90 -18.90
CA GLY A 383 1.42 -28.57 -20.25
C GLY A 383 1.97 -27.25 -20.81
N ALA A 384 3.03 -26.68 -20.23
CA ALA A 384 3.69 -25.50 -20.77
C ALA A 384 4.48 -25.83 -22.05
N LYS A 385 4.45 -24.93 -23.03
CA LYS A 385 5.40 -24.96 -24.14
C LYS A 385 6.70 -24.29 -23.71
N VAL A 386 7.84 -24.96 -23.85
CA VAL A 386 9.15 -24.41 -23.44
C VAL A 386 10.02 -24.18 -24.65
N VAL A 387 10.62 -22.99 -24.73
CA VAL A 387 11.65 -22.61 -25.70
C VAL A 387 12.92 -22.27 -24.93
N ARG A 388 14.02 -22.98 -25.21
CA ARG A 388 15.32 -22.66 -24.63
C ARG A 388 16.10 -21.70 -25.51
N LEU A 389 16.62 -20.63 -24.92
CA LEU A 389 17.36 -19.57 -25.61
C LEU A 389 18.85 -19.60 -25.22
N PRO A 390 19.77 -19.36 -26.17
CA PRO A 390 21.21 -19.31 -25.92
C PRO A 390 21.62 -17.97 -25.26
N ILE A 391 20.98 -17.66 -24.13
CA ILE A 391 21.20 -16.45 -23.32
C ILE A 391 21.66 -16.86 -21.92
N SER A 392 22.29 -15.92 -21.20
CA SER A 392 22.79 -16.20 -19.84
C SER A 392 21.78 -15.83 -18.77
N LEU A 393 21.12 -14.68 -18.91
CA LEU A 393 20.12 -14.18 -17.98
C LEU A 393 18.72 -14.17 -18.59
N THR A 394 17.71 -14.46 -17.77
CA THR A 394 16.30 -14.42 -18.18
C THR A 394 15.86 -13.06 -18.71
N VAL A 395 16.41 -11.96 -18.18
CA VAL A 395 16.05 -10.59 -18.58
C VAL A 395 16.44 -10.28 -20.04
N GLU A 396 17.41 -10.99 -20.61
CA GLU A 396 17.82 -10.82 -22.02
C GLU A 396 16.73 -11.27 -22.99
N ALA A 397 15.78 -12.11 -22.57
CA ALA A 397 14.69 -12.59 -23.41
C ALA A 397 13.53 -11.59 -23.55
N ILE A 398 13.42 -10.57 -22.69
CA ILE A 398 12.20 -9.75 -22.55
C ILE A 398 11.73 -9.18 -23.90
N SER A 399 12.62 -8.51 -24.65
CA SER A 399 12.26 -7.88 -25.92
C SER A 399 11.85 -8.89 -27.00
N GLN A 400 12.45 -10.08 -27.01
CA GLN A 400 12.06 -11.16 -27.91
C GLN A 400 10.67 -11.70 -27.55
N VAL A 401 10.41 -11.90 -26.25
CA VAL A 401 9.11 -12.38 -25.76
C VAL A 401 8.00 -11.37 -26.05
N ASP A 402 8.25 -10.07 -25.87
CA ASP A 402 7.32 -9.00 -26.24
C ASP A 402 6.94 -9.04 -27.73
N ALA A 403 7.95 -9.14 -28.59
CA ALA A 403 7.74 -9.19 -30.04
C ALA A 403 6.94 -10.43 -30.47
N GLU A 404 7.30 -11.61 -29.96
CA GLU A 404 6.59 -12.86 -30.29
C GLU A 404 5.16 -12.88 -29.69
N ALA A 405 4.96 -12.35 -28.48
CA ALA A 405 3.65 -12.28 -27.87
C ALA A 405 2.71 -11.40 -28.69
N LYS A 406 3.18 -10.22 -29.10
CA LYS A 406 2.44 -9.31 -29.96
C LYS A 406 2.10 -9.95 -31.31
N ALA A 407 3.07 -10.62 -31.95
CA ALA A 407 2.86 -11.29 -33.23
C ALA A 407 1.81 -12.41 -33.16
N HIS A 408 1.72 -13.13 -32.04
CA HIS A 408 0.79 -14.24 -31.85
C HIS A 408 -0.52 -13.86 -31.14
N GLY A 409 -0.75 -12.57 -30.85
CA GLY A 409 -1.93 -12.13 -30.08
C GLY A 409 -1.97 -12.68 -28.65
N ALA A 410 -0.81 -13.03 -28.09
CA ALA A 410 -0.63 -13.49 -26.72
C ALA A 410 -0.35 -12.29 -25.78
N ALA A 411 -0.54 -12.49 -24.47
CA ALA A 411 -0.14 -11.52 -23.46
C ALA A 411 1.23 -11.88 -22.87
N HIS A 412 2.13 -10.91 -22.78
CA HIS A 412 3.35 -11.02 -21.99
C HIS A 412 3.13 -10.32 -20.64
N LEU A 413 3.21 -11.07 -19.54
CA LEU A 413 2.96 -10.50 -18.20
C LEU A 413 4.17 -9.76 -17.63
N ASN A 414 5.38 -10.11 -18.07
CA ASN A 414 6.66 -9.48 -17.75
C ASN A 414 6.90 -9.30 -16.24
N GLN A 415 7.32 -10.38 -15.58
CA GLN A 415 7.54 -10.37 -14.12
C GLN A 415 8.59 -9.36 -13.62
N PHE A 416 9.44 -8.82 -14.50
CA PHE A 416 10.50 -7.88 -14.17
C PHE A 416 9.99 -6.43 -14.14
N GLU A 417 8.99 -6.12 -14.96
CA GLU A 417 8.43 -4.78 -15.09
C GLU A 417 7.01 -4.62 -14.53
N ASN A 418 6.30 -5.71 -14.27
CA ASN A 418 4.90 -5.68 -13.84
C ASN A 418 4.75 -5.42 -12.34
N ASP A 419 4.20 -4.26 -11.99
CA ASP A 419 4.05 -3.80 -10.60
C ASP A 419 3.15 -4.69 -9.75
N ALA A 420 2.32 -5.55 -10.36
CA ALA A 420 1.58 -6.58 -9.63
C ALA A 420 2.51 -7.51 -8.82
N ASN A 421 3.76 -7.70 -9.26
CA ASN A 421 4.79 -8.43 -8.50
C ASN A 421 5.07 -7.76 -7.16
N PHE A 422 5.45 -6.48 -7.19
CA PHE A 422 5.72 -5.70 -5.98
C PHE A 422 4.48 -5.57 -5.09
N LYS A 423 3.32 -5.25 -5.68
CA LYS A 423 2.04 -5.11 -4.96
C LYS A 423 1.65 -6.40 -4.22
N ALA A 424 1.85 -7.57 -4.83
CA ALA A 424 1.55 -8.86 -4.21
C ALA A 424 2.34 -9.05 -2.91
N HIS A 425 3.63 -8.75 -2.93
CA HIS A 425 4.50 -8.90 -1.76
C HIS A 425 4.27 -7.82 -0.70
N LEU A 426 3.90 -6.59 -1.10
CA LEU A 426 3.57 -5.53 -0.15
C LEU A 426 2.27 -5.85 0.59
N LYS A 427 1.26 -6.32 -0.17
CA LYS A 427 -0.06 -6.68 0.34
C LYS A 427 -0.03 -7.93 1.23
N HIS A 428 0.82 -8.89 0.89
CA HIS A 428 0.89 -10.18 1.57
C HIS A 428 2.22 -10.36 2.28
N THR A 429 3.28 -10.79 1.61
CA THR A 429 4.53 -11.24 2.24
C THR A 429 5.04 -10.31 3.35
N ALA A 430 5.14 -9.00 3.09
CA ALA A 430 5.61 -8.02 4.07
C ALA A 430 4.66 -7.89 5.28
N ARG A 431 3.35 -7.74 5.01
CA ARG A 431 2.30 -7.66 6.03
C ARG A 431 2.21 -8.94 6.87
N GLU A 432 2.33 -10.11 6.24
CA GLU A 432 2.29 -11.40 6.91
C GLU A 432 3.42 -11.53 7.93
N ILE A 433 4.65 -11.17 7.55
CA ILE A 433 5.81 -11.19 8.45
C ILE A 433 5.55 -10.32 9.69
N ASP A 434 5.07 -9.10 9.49
CA ASP A 434 4.76 -8.17 10.59
C ASP A 434 3.65 -8.69 11.50
N GLN A 435 2.56 -9.22 10.93
CA GLN A 435 1.45 -9.79 11.69
C GLN A 435 1.87 -11.04 12.47
N GLN A 436 2.64 -11.93 11.85
CA GLN A 436 3.13 -13.16 12.49
C GLN A 436 4.11 -12.86 13.64
N LEU A 437 4.98 -11.86 13.51
CA LEU A 437 5.84 -11.44 14.61
C LEU A 437 5.06 -10.70 15.70
N THR A 438 4.17 -9.80 15.32
CA THR A 438 3.33 -9.03 16.28
C THR A 438 2.45 -9.96 17.11
N SER A 439 1.92 -11.05 16.54
CA SER A 439 1.15 -12.04 17.30
C SER A 439 1.96 -12.77 18.38
N LEU A 440 3.29 -12.71 18.28
CA LEU A 440 4.23 -13.24 19.28
C LEU A 440 4.79 -12.13 20.20
N GLY A 441 4.32 -10.89 20.05
CA GLY A 441 4.88 -9.73 20.75
C GLY A 441 6.29 -9.36 20.29
N LEU A 442 6.69 -9.77 19.09
CA LEU A 442 8.02 -9.56 18.53
C LEU A 442 8.02 -8.45 17.47
N LYS A 443 9.13 -7.71 17.40
CA LYS A 443 9.47 -6.78 16.31
C LYS A 443 10.79 -7.25 15.67
N PRO A 444 10.92 -7.34 14.34
CA PRO A 444 12.17 -7.74 13.72
C PRO A 444 13.23 -6.66 13.92
N THR A 445 14.50 -7.06 14.07
CA THR A 445 15.66 -6.16 13.98
C THR A 445 16.30 -6.24 12.60
N CYS A 446 16.15 -7.37 11.89
CA CYS A 446 16.69 -7.54 10.55
C CYS A 446 15.86 -8.50 9.71
N VAL A 447 15.69 -8.18 8.42
CA VAL A 447 15.10 -9.07 7.41
C VAL A 447 16.12 -9.31 6.30
N VAL A 448 16.39 -10.58 5.98
CA VAL A 448 17.39 -11.02 5.01
C VAL A 448 16.69 -11.82 3.89
N GLY A 449 16.97 -11.50 2.64
CA GLY A 449 16.41 -12.24 1.52
C GLY A 449 17.15 -12.05 0.19
N GLY A 450 16.96 -13.02 -0.71
CA GLY A 450 17.63 -13.07 -2.00
C GLY A 450 17.04 -12.12 -3.05
N LEU A 451 17.87 -11.55 -3.91
CA LEU A 451 17.43 -10.59 -4.92
C LEU A 451 17.27 -11.25 -6.29
N GLY A 452 16.03 -11.46 -6.72
CA GLY A 452 15.68 -11.93 -8.07
C GLY A 452 15.14 -10.79 -8.93
N THR A 453 13.82 -10.68 -9.07
CA THR A 453 13.18 -9.50 -9.68
C THR A 453 13.25 -8.25 -8.80
N SER A 454 13.73 -8.37 -7.56
CA SER A 454 13.59 -7.44 -6.42
C SER A 454 12.20 -7.31 -5.79
N GLY A 455 11.13 -7.80 -6.42
CA GLY A 455 9.74 -7.53 -6.00
C GLY A 455 9.44 -7.80 -4.52
N HIS A 456 9.80 -8.99 -4.01
CA HIS A 456 9.54 -9.32 -2.60
C HIS A 456 10.39 -8.52 -1.62
N MET A 457 11.71 -8.45 -1.82
CA MET A 457 12.58 -7.73 -0.90
C MET A 457 12.34 -6.23 -0.94
N SER A 458 12.04 -5.65 -2.10
CA SER A 458 11.71 -4.23 -2.18
C SER A 458 10.40 -3.91 -1.45
N ALA A 459 9.40 -4.79 -1.55
CA ALA A 459 8.14 -4.62 -0.84
C ALA A 459 8.28 -4.77 0.67
N ILE A 460 9.03 -5.78 1.12
CA ILE A 460 9.42 -5.96 2.54
C ILE A 460 10.15 -4.73 3.04
N SER A 461 11.16 -4.29 2.30
CA SER A 461 11.96 -3.12 2.63
C SER A 461 11.10 -1.87 2.78
N LEU A 462 10.26 -1.57 1.79
CA LEU A 462 9.35 -0.43 1.85
C LEU A 462 8.43 -0.51 3.07
N TYR A 463 7.84 -1.67 3.33
CA TYR A 463 6.94 -1.88 4.47
C TYR A 463 7.64 -1.60 5.81
N PHE A 464 8.76 -2.29 6.06
CA PHE A 464 9.43 -2.23 7.36
C PHE A 464 10.12 -0.87 7.58
N LYS A 465 10.74 -0.28 6.54
CA LYS A 465 11.32 1.07 6.63
C LYS A 465 10.25 2.13 6.84
N THR A 466 9.08 2.00 6.21
CA THR A 466 7.95 2.91 6.44
C THR A 466 7.46 2.84 7.88
N LYS A 467 7.27 1.63 8.41
CA LYS A 467 6.64 1.41 9.72
C LYS A 467 7.60 1.64 10.89
N TYR A 468 8.85 1.21 10.76
CA TYR A 468 9.83 1.16 11.86
C TYR A 468 11.12 1.93 11.58
N GLY A 469 11.28 2.55 10.40
CA GLY A 469 12.47 3.32 10.07
C GLY A 469 13.76 2.49 10.16
N ASP A 470 14.78 3.06 10.81
CA ASP A 470 16.11 2.44 10.94
C ASP A 470 16.21 1.39 12.04
N GLU A 471 15.14 1.16 12.81
CA GLU A 471 15.08 0.08 13.80
C GLU A 471 15.10 -1.32 13.16
N VAL A 472 14.80 -1.41 11.85
CA VAL A 472 14.84 -2.65 11.08
C VAL A 472 15.88 -2.52 9.96
N LYS A 473 16.82 -3.46 9.94
CA LYS A 473 17.81 -3.60 8.88
C LYS A 473 17.31 -4.51 7.76
N ILE A 474 17.45 -4.07 6.52
CA ILE A 474 17.08 -4.83 5.33
C ILE A 474 18.34 -5.26 4.60
N VAL A 475 18.55 -6.57 4.45
CA VAL A 475 19.73 -7.13 3.80
C VAL A 475 19.35 -7.92 2.56
N GLY A 476 19.89 -7.49 1.42
CA GLY A 476 19.76 -8.18 0.15
C GLY A 476 20.90 -9.17 -0.05
N VAL A 477 20.59 -10.32 -0.65
CA VAL A 477 21.59 -11.35 -0.97
C VAL A 477 21.64 -11.56 -2.48
N GLN A 478 22.84 -11.56 -3.04
CA GLN A 478 23.09 -11.80 -4.46
C GLN A 478 24.23 -12.79 -4.67
N PRO A 479 24.30 -13.43 -5.85
CA PRO A 479 25.46 -14.26 -6.20
C PRO A 479 26.74 -13.42 -6.20
N ALA A 480 27.86 -13.99 -5.77
CA ALA A 480 29.17 -13.40 -5.99
C ALA A 480 29.47 -13.23 -7.48
N LYS A 481 30.48 -12.44 -7.82
CA LYS A 481 30.83 -12.17 -9.23
C LYS A 481 31.14 -13.49 -9.96
N ASN A 482 30.54 -13.68 -11.14
CA ASN A 482 30.65 -14.87 -11.98
C ASN A 482 30.02 -16.16 -11.40
N GLU A 483 29.30 -16.07 -10.28
CA GLU A 483 28.57 -17.19 -9.69
C GLU A 483 27.10 -17.19 -10.12
N VAL A 484 26.50 -18.38 -10.17
CA VAL A 484 25.06 -18.55 -10.47
C VAL A 484 24.37 -19.25 -9.32
N ILE A 485 23.45 -18.55 -8.66
CA ILE A 485 22.56 -19.15 -7.67
C ILE A 485 21.13 -19.09 -8.23
N PRO A 486 20.49 -20.24 -8.49
CA PRO A 486 19.17 -20.27 -9.08
C PRO A 486 18.15 -19.40 -8.34
N GLY A 487 17.45 -18.55 -9.09
CA GLY A 487 16.37 -17.70 -8.58
C GLY A 487 16.79 -16.31 -8.10
N ILE A 488 18.09 -16.03 -7.97
CA ILE A 488 18.63 -14.70 -7.62
C ILE A 488 19.66 -14.23 -8.64
N ARG A 489 19.90 -12.92 -8.70
CA ARG A 489 20.81 -12.24 -9.62
C ARG A 489 21.40 -11.00 -8.96
N ARG A 490 22.40 -10.41 -9.60
CA ARG A 490 23.11 -9.23 -9.08
C ARG A 490 22.39 -7.93 -9.43
N ILE A 491 22.44 -6.94 -8.55
CA ILE A 491 21.70 -5.67 -8.68
C ILE A 491 22.05 -4.92 -9.98
N GLU A 492 23.32 -4.95 -10.37
CA GLU A 492 23.83 -4.30 -11.59
C GLU A 492 23.18 -4.83 -12.88
N THR A 493 22.49 -5.97 -12.83
CA THR A 493 21.73 -6.50 -13.97
C THR A 493 20.36 -5.84 -14.15
N GLY A 494 20.04 -4.80 -13.35
CA GLY A 494 18.87 -3.93 -13.49
C GLY A 494 17.60 -4.47 -12.83
N MET A 495 17.13 -3.86 -11.73
CA MET A 495 15.95 -4.28 -10.96
C MET A 495 14.97 -3.12 -10.76
N LYS A 496 13.76 -3.19 -11.33
CA LYS A 496 12.79 -2.08 -11.33
C LYS A 496 12.52 -1.45 -9.96
N TRP A 497 12.25 -2.27 -8.95
CA TRP A 497 11.73 -1.78 -7.65
C TRP A 497 12.82 -1.47 -6.62
N ILE A 498 14.08 -1.82 -6.88
CA ILE A 498 15.14 -1.64 -5.89
C ILE A 498 15.38 -0.15 -5.57
N GLN A 499 15.18 0.71 -6.58
CA GLN A 499 15.32 2.16 -6.47
C GLN A 499 14.17 2.85 -5.70
N TRP A 500 13.11 2.11 -5.33
CA TRP A 500 11.98 2.65 -4.56
C TRP A 500 12.17 2.47 -3.05
N THR A 501 13.28 1.88 -2.64
CA THR A 501 13.48 1.47 -1.25
C THR A 501 14.96 1.54 -0.85
N THR A 502 15.25 1.18 0.40
CA THR A 502 16.60 1.25 0.97
C THR A 502 17.01 -0.09 1.53
N PHE A 503 18.12 -0.62 1.04
CA PHE A 503 18.81 -1.76 1.61
C PHE A 503 19.98 -1.27 2.46
N ASP A 504 20.08 -1.75 3.69
CA ASP A 504 21.17 -1.38 4.59
C ASP A 504 22.49 -2.09 4.21
N GLN A 505 22.40 -3.27 3.60
CA GLN A 505 23.55 -4.04 3.15
C GLN A 505 23.17 -4.99 2.01
N ILE A 506 24.13 -5.23 1.10
CA ILE A 506 24.07 -6.28 0.09
C ILE A 506 25.21 -7.25 0.35
N VAL A 507 24.92 -8.56 0.40
CA VAL A 507 25.90 -9.61 0.68
C VAL A 507 26.08 -10.50 -0.55
N ASP A 508 27.34 -10.64 -0.97
CA ASP A 508 27.75 -11.56 -2.03
C ASP A 508 27.96 -12.97 -1.44
N VAL A 509 27.38 -13.96 -2.12
CA VAL A 509 27.45 -15.38 -1.73
C VAL A 509 27.77 -16.23 -2.95
N THR A 510 28.74 -17.14 -2.82
CA THR A 510 29.10 -18.11 -3.85
C THR A 510 28.09 -19.25 -3.92
N GLN A 511 28.03 -19.97 -5.05
CA GLN A 511 27.14 -21.13 -5.16
C GLN A 511 27.48 -22.21 -4.12
N ARG A 512 28.78 -22.44 -3.88
CA ARG A 512 29.26 -23.41 -2.89
C ARG A 512 28.76 -23.09 -1.47
N GLU A 513 28.96 -21.85 -1.02
CA GLU A 513 28.49 -21.38 0.30
C GLU A 513 26.97 -21.55 0.44
N ALA A 514 26.21 -21.27 -0.63
CA ALA A 514 24.76 -21.44 -0.63
C ALA A 514 24.33 -22.91 -0.50
N ILE A 515 25.00 -23.83 -1.21
CA ILE A 515 24.73 -25.28 -1.10
C ILE A 515 25.06 -25.79 0.30
N GLU A 516 26.23 -25.44 0.83
CA GLU A 516 26.69 -25.84 2.17
C GLU A 516 25.74 -25.37 3.27
N ALA A 517 25.27 -24.12 3.20
CA ALA A 517 24.30 -23.59 4.14
C ALA A 517 22.94 -24.29 4.04
N ALA A 518 22.46 -24.60 2.82
CA ALA A 518 21.22 -25.35 2.62
C ALA A 518 21.30 -26.77 3.21
N ILE A 519 22.44 -27.47 3.01
CA ILE A 519 22.71 -28.79 3.60
C ILE A 519 22.72 -28.70 5.13
N ASN A 520 23.36 -27.67 5.69
CA ASN A 520 23.40 -27.45 7.14
C ASN A 520 21.99 -27.26 7.73
N ILE A 521 21.12 -26.49 7.09
CA ILE A 521 19.72 -26.34 7.53
C ILE A 521 18.98 -27.67 7.44
N ALA A 522 19.15 -28.42 6.35
CA ALA A 522 18.53 -29.74 6.24
C ALA A 522 18.95 -30.68 7.38
N ARG A 523 20.25 -30.70 7.72
CA ARG A 523 20.80 -31.56 8.79
C ARG A 523 20.41 -31.11 10.19
N LYS A 524 20.33 -29.80 10.45
CA LYS A 524 20.11 -29.25 11.81
C LYS A 524 18.65 -28.95 12.14
N GLU A 525 17.82 -28.68 11.13
CA GLU A 525 16.42 -28.29 11.29
C GLU A 525 15.45 -29.31 10.65
N GLY A 526 15.95 -30.26 9.86
CA GLY A 526 15.11 -31.18 9.08
C GLY A 526 14.40 -30.50 7.90
N LEU A 527 14.79 -29.26 7.54
CA LEU A 527 14.17 -28.49 6.47
C LEU A 527 15.03 -28.50 5.21
N LEU A 528 14.61 -29.23 4.18
CA LEU A 528 15.30 -29.22 2.88
C LEU A 528 14.88 -27.97 2.07
N VAL A 529 15.72 -26.94 2.12
CA VAL A 529 15.46 -25.61 1.54
C VAL A 529 16.19 -25.40 0.22
N GLY A 530 15.68 -24.49 -0.63
CA GLY A 530 16.31 -24.16 -1.91
C GLY A 530 17.66 -23.44 -1.77
N LEU A 531 18.41 -23.36 -2.87
CA LEU A 531 19.76 -22.78 -2.86
C LEU A 531 19.76 -21.28 -2.55
N SER A 532 18.75 -20.54 -3.01
CA SER A 532 18.60 -19.13 -2.63
C SER A 532 18.34 -18.95 -1.12
N SER A 533 17.65 -19.89 -0.47
CA SER A 533 17.49 -19.92 0.99
C SER A 533 18.82 -20.21 1.69
N GLY A 534 19.62 -21.13 1.16
CA GLY A 534 20.98 -21.38 1.64
C GLY A 534 21.87 -20.14 1.57
N ALA A 535 21.81 -19.39 0.46
CA ALA A 535 22.52 -18.13 0.33
C ALA A 535 22.08 -17.10 1.39
N VAL A 536 20.77 -17.02 1.68
CA VAL A 536 20.22 -16.16 2.74
C VAL A 536 20.73 -16.56 4.13
N VAL A 537 20.83 -17.86 4.41
CA VAL A 537 21.37 -18.37 5.68
C VAL A 537 22.85 -18.03 5.82
N HIS A 538 23.62 -18.20 4.76
CA HIS A 538 25.04 -17.87 4.76
C HIS A 538 25.27 -16.37 4.96
N ALA A 539 24.51 -15.53 4.25
CA ALA A 539 24.55 -14.09 4.43
C ALA A 539 24.19 -13.70 5.87
N PHE A 540 23.15 -14.30 6.44
CA PHE A 540 22.80 -14.12 7.85
C PHE A 540 23.96 -14.48 8.77
N GLN A 541 24.62 -15.62 8.58
CA GLN A 541 25.76 -16.05 9.40
C GLN A 541 26.91 -15.04 9.37
N LYS A 542 27.13 -14.37 8.23
CA LYS A 542 28.15 -13.30 8.09
C LYS A 542 27.80 -12.02 8.86
N ILE A 543 26.52 -11.69 9.02
CA ILE A 543 26.07 -10.40 9.58
C ILE A 543 25.44 -10.49 10.97
N ALA A 544 25.14 -11.70 11.44
CA ALA A 544 24.36 -11.90 12.65
C ALA A 544 25.10 -11.38 13.87
N GLN A 545 24.39 -10.61 14.71
CA GLN A 545 24.89 -10.16 16.00
C GLN A 545 24.46 -11.13 17.10
N GLU A 546 24.93 -10.90 18.33
CA GLU A 546 24.58 -11.74 19.49
C GLU A 546 23.12 -11.64 19.90
N LYS A 547 22.48 -10.48 19.63
CA LYS A 547 21.10 -10.19 19.98
C LYS A 547 20.29 -9.72 18.78
N GLY A 548 19.00 -10.01 18.79
CA GLY A 548 18.06 -9.49 17.80
C GLY A 548 17.04 -10.52 17.32
N VAL A 549 16.08 -10.04 16.52
CA VAL A 549 15.03 -10.85 15.90
C VAL A 549 15.22 -10.80 14.39
N TYR A 550 15.62 -11.92 13.81
CA TYR A 550 15.96 -12.02 12.39
C TYR A 550 14.88 -12.78 11.64
N VAL A 551 14.50 -12.30 10.46
CA VAL A 551 13.65 -13.02 9.52
C VAL A 551 14.42 -13.33 8.24
N LEU A 552 14.52 -14.61 7.91
CA LEU A 552 15.13 -15.14 6.70
C LEU A 552 14.04 -15.55 5.73
N ILE A 553 14.04 -14.99 4.52
CA ILE A 553 13.06 -15.35 3.48
C ILE A 553 13.57 -16.60 2.75
N PHE A 554 12.84 -17.71 2.87
CA PHE A 554 13.16 -18.97 2.19
C PHE A 554 12.23 -19.14 0.99
N PRO A 555 12.69 -18.81 -0.24
CA PRO A 555 11.79 -18.64 -1.38
C PRO A 555 11.16 -19.93 -1.87
N ASP A 556 11.82 -21.07 -1.67
CA ASP A 556 11.35 -22.39 -2.10
C ASP A 556 12.05 -23.58 -1.42
N SER A 557 11.67 -24.79 -1.84
CA SER A 557 12.17 -26.07 -1.33
C SER A 557 13.37 -26.62 -2.10
N GLY A 558 14.24 -27.34 -1.39
CA GLY A 558 15.44 -27.98 -1.91
C GLY A 558 15.18 -29.16 -2.84
N TYR A 559 14.00 -29.77 -2.82
CA TYR A 559 13.68 -30.93 -3.68
C TYR A 559 13.85 -30.66 -5.18
N LYS A 560 13.77 -29.39 -5.60
CA LYS A 560 13.95 -28.97 -7.00
C LYS A 560 15.42 -28.86 -7.44
N TYR A 561 16.35 -29.05 -6.52
CA TYR A 561 17.79 -28.81 -6.72
C TYR A 561 18.63 -30.08 -6.56
N ALA A 562 18.03 -31.25 -6.79
CA ALA A 562 18.71 -32.54 -6.68
C ALA A 562 19.99 -32.62 -7.54
N GLU A 563 19.97 -32.13 -8.79
CA GLU A 563 21.14 -32.10 -9.67
C GLU A 563 22.31 -31.28 -9.06
N GLN A 564 22.02 -30.20 -8.33
CA GLN A 564 23.05 -29.38 -7.70
C GLN A 564 23.64 -30.06 -6.47
N PHE A 565 22.80 -30.72 -5.68
CA PHE A 565 23.26 -31.49 -4.54
C PHE A 565 24.09 -32.70 -4.97
N GLU A 566 23.64 -33.43 -6.00
CA GLU A 566 24.39 -34.53 -6.61
C GLU A 566 25.79 -34.08 -7.04
N LYS A 567 25.87 -33.04 -7.89
CA LYS A 567 27.16 -32.48 -8.33
C LYS A 567 28.03 -32.00 -7.17
N TYR A 568 27.45 -31.47 -6.11
CA TYR A 568 28.21 -31.04 -4.94
C TYR A 568 28.89 -32.24 -4.27
N PHE A 569 28.14 -33.33 -4.03
CA PHE A 569 28.68 -34.54 -3.40
C PHE A 569 29.65 -35.32 -4.29
N GLU A 570 29.48 -35.29 -5.62
CA GLU A 570 30.44 -35.88 -6.56
C GLU A 570 31.81 -35.18 -6.54
N ASN A 571 31.81 -33.87 -6.27
CA ASN A 571 33.02 -33.04 -6.24
C ASN A 571 33.58 -32.82 -4.83
N GLU A 572 32.98 -33.40 -3.78
CA GLU A 572 33.65 -33.46 -2.49
C GLU A 572 34.82 -34.43 -2.61
N PRO A 573 36.07 -34.02 -2.29
CA PRO A 573 37.16 -34.97 -2.19
C PRO A 573 36.70 -36.06 -1.24
N SER A 574 36.85 -37.31 -1.66
CA SER A 574 36.55 -38.48 -0.84
C SER A 574 37.41 -38.35 0.42
N ASN A 575 36.86 -37.73 1.46
CA ASN A 575 37.42 -37.82 2.78
C ASN A 575 37.25 -39.28 3.13
N GLY A 576 38.32 -40.05 2.89
CA GLY A 576 38.36 -41.45 3.20
C GLY A 576 37.98 -41.62 4.66
N GLN A 577 36.78 -42.18 4.88
CA GLN A 577 36.38 -42.89 6.09
C GLN A 577 35.05 -43.59 5.81
N ASN A 578 35.19 -44.91 5.64
CA ASN A 578 34.30 -46.01 6.04
C ASN A 578 32.80 -45.77 6.21
#